data_AF-A0A7X7GU93-F1
#
_entry.id   AF-A0A7X7GU93-F1
#
_cell.length_a   1.000
_cell.length_b   1.000
_cell.length_c   1.000
_cell.angle_alpha   90.00
_cell.angle_beta   90.00
_cell.angle_gamma   90.00
#
_symmetry.space_group_name_H-M   'P 1'
#
loop_
_entity.id
_entity.type
_entity.pdbx_description
1 polymer ?
#
loop_
_entity_poly.entity_id
_entity_poly.type
_entity_poly.pdbx_seq_one_letter_code
_entity_poly.pdbx_strand_id
1 'polypeptide(L)'
;MRRPSRGKSLQHRGPAATLALLVLSAAGAGQADGPTRHVRFDPDPAEDLRWGATAARGRLPAALDTPSGMVPAPGEASRSNSVYGGAGPGQGVDAAYQIDRLTTQPDVVRYDDPFSPSVAPFKRLFAFDRVGENLELAVRDTRRRVLEVGGSARAGEDAFFGDIQVELIADTPVRIPSVAPGARLLALHTDPAVDVAVEVDGAGNWFAVGERSTRARLLMQLSVPRAVFGSRFAATSWDELREHVSALPARVQDEADRVLERLGVSRLLQPAEALERLVAHFRSFAPSSELPAAATTEGLYEELALSRKGVCRHRSYAFLVTAHRLGLPTRFVHNEAHAWVEVFDGRLWHRIDLGGAAGRIEYERPPEVPLHRPPSDAFPWPARSDPGATTPGLGRPPAGEPSEGPQDGAAPGSGQPGEPPRTDGSSAPDGPLGDASSAEGDAGDVDPGDLVPGVAPSDVVPGGASPGAAQGPPSTVTLELGHASIRRGHPLRVMGRLEGAGGPCGFGRVDFALRTGEGRTIPLGSLPTDARGVYAGEVVVPPDVPVGEHGVEVTSPGAVGCGPSR
;
A
#
# COMPACT_ATOMS: atom_id res chain seq x y z
N MET A 1 21.03 21.92 -106.95
CA MET A 1 21.99 22.71 -107.75
C MET A 1 22.80 23.60 -106.82
N ARG A 2 24.14 23.48 -106.86
CA ARG A 2 25.10 24.29 -106.10
C ARG A 2 25.24 25.69 -106.72
N ARG A 3 25.36 26.75 -105.92
CA ARG A 3 26.63 27.47 -105.69
C ARG A 3 26.47 28.72 -104.78
N PRO A 4 27.58 29.23 -104.19
CA PRO A 4 27.62 29.96 -102.91
C PRO A 4 28.30 31.35 -102.97
N SER A 5 28.30 32.11 -101.87
CA SER A 5 29.39 33.04 -101.46
C SER A 5 29.20 33.42 -99.98
N ARG A 6 30.07 33.01 -99.04
CA ARG A 6 31.38 33.57 -98.62
C ARG A 6 31.36 35.03 -98.17
N GLY A 7 31.45 35.22 -96.84
CA GLY A 7 32.07 36.37 -96.17
C GLY A 7 32.81 35.88 -94.93
N LYS A 8 34.14 36.00 -94.93
CA LYS A 8 35.09 35.69 -93.84
C LYS A 8 35.46 36.99 -93.11
N SER A 9 35.79 36.91 -91.82
CA SER A 9 36.68 37.81 -91.05
C SER A 9 36.33 37.68 -89.55
N LEU A 10 37.21 37.57 -88.55
CA LEU A 10 38.66 37.41 -88.45
C LEU A 10 38.93 36.91 -87.01
N GLN A 11 39.95 36.06 -86.85
CA GLN A 11 40.48 35.62 -85.55
C GLN A 11 41.46 36.64 -84.98
N HIS A 12 41.48 36.83 -83.66
CA HIS A 12 42.70 37.20 -82.94
C HIS A 12 42.77 36.60 -81.52
N ARG A 13 43.76 35.70 -81.37
CA ARG A 13 44.76 35.54 -80.28
C ARG A 13 44.30 35.48 -78.81
N GLY A 14 44.63 34.34 -78.16
CA GLY A 14 44.61 34.13 -76.70
C GLY A 14 45.71 34.91 -75.94
N PRO A 15 45.90 34.69 -74.61
CA PRO A 15 46.35 33.39 -74.09
C PRO A 15 45.68 32.92 -72.78
N ALA A 16 46.12 31.74 -72.36
CA ALA A 16 45.75 30.95 -71.19
C ALA A 16 45.61 31.70 -69.85
N ALA A 17 44.64 31.30 -69.02
CA ALA A 17 44.89 30.69 -67.72
C ALA A 17 43.59 30.40 -66.94
N THR A 18 43.62 29.29 -66.20
CA THR A 18 42.77 28.91 -65.05
C THR A 18 41.45 28.20 -65.33
N LEU A 19 41.57 26.88 -65.28
CA LEU A 19 40.50 25.89 -65.14
C LEU A 19 39.87 26.04 -63.74
N ALA A 20 38.60 26.46 -63.67
CA ALA A 20 37.77 26.29 -62.47
C ALA A 20 36.63 25.34 -62.83
N LEU A 21 36.80 24.06 -62.51
CA LEU A 21 35.71 23.08 -62.53
C LEU A 21 34.75 23.43 -61.39
N LEU A 22 33.65 24.12 -61.70
CA LEU A 22 32.47 24.17 -60.85
C LEU A 22 31.70 22.87 -61.09
N VAL A 23 32.03 21.84 -60.29
CA VAL A 23 31.15 20.70 -60.08
C VAL A 23 29.96 21.23 -59.29
N LEU A 24 28.86 21.56 -59.97
CA LEU A 24 27.56 21.67 -59.31
C LEU A 24 27.15 20.25 -58.92
N SER A 25 27.56 19.85 -57.71
CA SER A 25 26.96 18.75 -57.00
C SER A 25 25.49 19.10 -56.80
N ALA A 26 24.61 18.50 -57.60
CA ALA A 26 23.20 18.42 -57.25
C ALA A 26 23.12 17.61 -55.96
N ALA A 27 23.21 18.30 -54.82
CA ALA A 27 22.80 17.76 -53.55
C ALA A 27 21.30 17.47 -53.71
N GLY A 28 20.99 16.21 -53.99
CA GLY A 28 19.68 15.67 -53.70
C GLY A 28 19.45 15.97 -52.23
N ALA A 29 18.62 16.98 -51.96
CA ALA A 29 18.07 17.18 -50.65
C ALA A 29 17.33 15.89 -50.33
N GLY A 30 17.97 15.01 -49.56
CA GLY A 30 17.25 13.96 -48.87
C GLY A 30 16.14 14.67 -48.14
N GLN A 31 14.90 14.40 -48.53
CA GLN A 31 13.75 14.68 -47.67
C GLN A 31 14.06 13.98 -46.37
N ALA A 32 14.56 14.75 -45.39
CA ALA A 32 14.53 14.34 -44.02
C ALA A 32 13.07 13.98 -43.77
N ASP A 33 12.81 12.71 -43.48
CA ASP A 33 11.53 12.29 -42.93
C ASP A 33 11.21 13.29 -41.81
N GLY A 34 10.15 14.08 -42.02
CA GLY A 34 9.69 15.00 -41.01
C GLY A 34 9.42 14.23 -39.71
N PRO A 35 9.46 14.87 -38.54
CA PRO A 35 9.16 14.20 -37.29
C PRO A 35 7.82 13.48 -37.42
N THR A 36 7.85 12.15 -37.33
CA THR A 36 6.64 11.32 -37.34
C THR A 36 5.70 11.87 -36.27
N ARG A 37 4.53 12.34 -36.68
CA ARG A 37 3.49 12.75 -35.72
C ARG A 37 3.07 11.50 -34.97
N HIS A 38 3.58 11.33 -33.75
CA HIS A 38 3.01 10.39 -32.81
C HIS A 38 1.66 10.97 -32.38
N VAL A 39 0.58 10.41 -32.93
CA VAL A 39 -0.75 10.63 -32.36
C VAL A 39 -0.77 9.86 -31.04
N ARG A 40 -0.99 10.57 -29.93
CA ARG A 40 -1.25 9.94 -28.64
C ARG A 40 -2.65 9.36 -28.70
N PHE A 41 -2.75 8.04 -28.67
CA PHE A 41 -4.00 7.34 -28.41
C PHE A 41 -4.11 7.20 -26.89
N ASP A 42 -5.23 7.62 -26.33
CA ASP A 42 -5.53 7.30 -24.94
C ASP A 42 -5.84 5.79 -24.89
N PRO A 43 -5.24 5.02 -23.95
CA PRO A 43 -5.48 3.59 -23.86
C PRO A 43 -6.96 3.30 -23.62
N ASP A 44 -7.53 2.40 -24.42
CA ASP A 44 -8.88 1.85 -24.19
C ASP A 44 -8.72 0.38 -23.76
N PRO A 45 -9.02 0.03 -22.50
CA PRO A 45 -8.92 -1.34 -22.00
C PRO A 45 -9.68 -2.37 -22.85
N ALA A 46 -10.82 -1.98 -23.43
CA ALA A 46 -11.63 -2.86 -24.27
C ALA A 46 -10.97 -3.09 -25.63
N GLU A 47 -10.31 -2.08 -26.19
CA GLU A 47 -9.47 -2.22 -27.38
C GLU A 47 -8.23 -3.06 -27.07
N ASP A 48 -7.51 -2.77 -26.00
CA ASP A 48 -6.30 -3.47 -25.59
C ASP A 48 -6.53 -4.98 -25.41
N LEU A 49 -7.65 -5.37 -24.78
CA LEU A 49 -8.02 -6.79 -24.65
C LEU A 49 -8.32 -7.45 -25.99
N ARG A 50 -9.03 -6.74 -26.89
CA ARG A 50 -9.38 -7.27 -28.24
C ARG A 50 -8.13 -7.54 -29.08
N TRP A 51 -7.11 -6.69 -28.97
CA TRP A 51 -5.88 -6.82 -29.75
C TRP A 51 -4.78 -7.61 -29.03
N GLY A 52 -5.00 -8.04 -27.79
CA GLY A 52 -3.97 -8.69 -26.98
C GLY A 52 -2.77 -7.77 -26.72
N ALA A 53 -3.03 -6.47 -26.55
CA ALA A 53 -2.01 -5.47 -26.33
C ALA A 53 -1.25 -5.72 -25.02
N THR A 54 -0.01 -5.24 -24.98
CA THR A 54 0.91 -5.45 -23.86
C THR A 54 1.46 -4.12 -23.33
N ALA A 55 1.63 -4.03 -22.02
CA ALA A 55 2.27 -2.92 -21.31
C ALA A 55 3.67 -3.29 -20.80
N ALA A 56 4.34 -2.33 -20.15
CA ALA A 56 5.65 -2.53 -19.49
C ALA A 56 6.70 -3.20 -20.41
N ARG A 57 6.84 -2.66 -21.63
CA ARG A 57 7.73 -3.18 -22.70
C ARG A 57 7.42 -4.63 -23.10
N GLY A 58 6.14 -5.00 -23.14
CA GLY A 58 5.71 -6.31 -23.64
C GLY A 58 5.63 -7.42 -22.57
N ARG A 59 5.83 -7.08 -21.29
CA ARG A 59 5.89 -8.09 -20.22
C ARG A 59 4.58 -8.30 -19.47
N LEU A 60 3.66 -7.33 -19.55
CA LEU A 60 2.35 -7.41 -18.91
C LEU A 60 1.27 -7.28 -19.99
N PRO A 61 0.10 -7.90 -19.83
CA PRO A 61 -1.06 -7.53 -20.64
C PRO A 61 -1.39 -6.05 -20.39
N ALA A 62 -1.88 -5.35 -21.40
CA ALA A 62 -2.24 -3.94 -21.28
C ALA A 62 -3.53 -3.72 -20.48
N ALA A 63 -4.39 -4.75 -20.40
CA ALA A 63 -5.53 -4.76 -19.49
C ALA A 63 -5.89 -6.18 -19.05
N LEU A 64 -6.69 -6.30 -18.00
CA LEU A 64 -7.29 -7.54 -17.52
C LEU A 64 -8.81 -7.45 -17.62
N ASP A 65 -9.44 -8.55 -18.03
CA ASP A 65 -10.87 -8.75 -17.86
C ASP A 65 -11.12 -9.42 -16.51
N THR A 66 -11.91 -8.78 -15.64
CA THR A 66 -12.16 -9.27 -14.28
C THR A 66 -13.66 -9.20 -13.96
N PRO A 67 -14.15 -9.97 -12.97
CA PRO A 67 -15.53 -9.84 -12.48
C PRO A 67 -15.89 -8.42 -11.97
N SER A 68 -14.87 -7.59 -11.71
CA SER A 68 -15.00 -6.22 -11.23
C SER A 68 -15.05 -5.19 -12.37
N GLY A 69 -14.92 -5.65 -13.62
CA GLY A 69 -14.75 -4.82 -14.81
C GLY A 69 -13.37 -4.97 -15.43
N MET A 70 -13.18 -4.31 -16.57
CA MET A 70 -11.88 -4.24 -17.23
C MET A 70 -10.94 -3.31 -16.45
N VAL A 71 -9.71 -3.76 -16.24
CA VAL A 71 -8.69 -3.03 -15.47
C VAL A 71 -7.47 -2.79 -16.35
N PRO A 72 -7.07 -1.54 -16.62
CA PRO A 72 -5.84 -1.26 -17.35
C PRO A 72 -4.61 -1.63 -16.52
N ALA A 73 -3.50 -1.91 -17.21
CA ALA A 73 -2.20 -2.07 -16.58
C ALA A 73 -1.76 -0.76 -15.90
N PRO A 74 -1.08 -0.84 -14.73
CA PRO A 74 -0.60 0.35 -14.03
C PRO A 74 0.34 1.20 -14.89
N GLY A 75 0.00 2.48 -15.07
CA GLY A 75 0.78 3.48 -15.81
C GLY A 75 1.67 4.33 -14.90
N GLU A 76 2.40 5.32 -15.42
CA GLU A 76 3.20 6.22 -14.56
C GLU A 76 2.36 7.04 -13.57
N ALA A 77 1.13 7.38 -13.95
CA ALA A 77 0.20 8.15 -13.10
C ALA A 77 -0.38 7.34 -11.92
N SER A 78 -0.27 6.01 -11.93
CA SER A 78 -0.86 5.13 -10.91
C SER A 78 0.11 4.74 -9.79
N ARG A 79 1.33 5.32 -9.76
CA ARG A 79 2.38 4.94 -8.81
C ARG A 79 1.87 5.04 -7.37
N SER A 80 1.86 3.93 -6.63
CA SER A 80 1.53 3.92 -5.20
C SER A 80 2.47 4.84 -4.42
N ASN A 81 1.94 5.59 -3.45
CA ASN A 81 2.73 6.50 -2.61
C ASN A 81 3.55 5.74 -1.55
N SER A 82 3.18 4.50 -1.23
CA SER A 82 3.82 3.70 -0.18
C SER A 82 5.05 2.97 -0.69
N VAL A 83 6.13 3.02 0.09
CA VAL A 83 7.39 2.32 -0.18
C VAL A 83 7.61 1.25 0.89
N TYR A 84 7.76 0.01 0.45
CA TYR A 84 8.08 -1.12 1.31
C TYR A 84 9.62 -1.23 1.46
N GLY A 85 10.13 -1.57 2.65
CA GLY A 85 11.58 -1.72 2.89
C GLY A 85 12.27 -0.61 3.68
N GLY A 86 11.54 0.45 4.04
CA GLY A 86 12.02 1.43 5.02
C GLY A 86 12.09 0.82 6.41
N ALA A 87 13.18 1.07 7.15
CA ALA A 87 13.45 0.59 8.51
C ALA A 87 12.48 1.16 9.57
N GLY A 88 11.19 0.85 9.44
CA GLY A 88 10.18 1.08 10.47
C GLY A 88 10.15 -0.08 11.48
N PRO A 89 9.90 0.18 12.77
CA PRO A 89 9.66 -0.87 13.76
C PRO A 89 8.55 -1.83 13.28
N GLY A 90 8.78 -3.14 13.34
CA GLY A 90 7.79 -4.17 12.96
C GLY A 90 7.77 -4.61 11.49
N GLN A 91 8.56 -4.00 10.61
CA GLN A 91 8.73 -4.43 9.20
C GLN A 91 9.76 -5.56 9.03
N GLY A 92 10.28 -6.10 10.14
CA GLY A 92 11.33 -7.12 10.15
C GLY A 92 10.91 -8.45 9.51
N VAL A 93 11.91 -9.20 9.05
CA VAL A 93 11.73 -10.52 8.44
C VAL A 93 11.17 -11.53 9.47
N ASP A 94 11.62 -11.41 10.73
CA ASP A 94 11.20 -12.23 11.87
C ASP A 94 10.14 -11.54 12.73
N ALA A 95 9.20 -10.83 12.11
CA ALA A 95 8.12 -10.16 12.83
C ALA A 95 7.35 -11.16 13.70
N ALA A 96 7.04 -10.74 14.92
CA ALA A 96 6.12 -11.40 15.83
C ALA A 96 5.01 -10.43 16.21
N TYR A 97 3.82 -10.95 16.49
CA TYR A 97 2.67 -10.14 16.89
C TYR A 97 2.31 -10.44 18.34
N GLN A 98 2.15 -9.39 19.14
CA GLN A 98 1.66 -9.47 20.51
C GLN A 98 0.33 -8.73 20.60
N ILE A 99 -0.65 -9.37 21.25
CA ILE A 99 -1.97 -8.78 21.41
C ILE A 99 -1.92 -7.69 22.49
N ASP A 100 -2.58 -6.57 22.21
CA ASP A 100 -2.77 -5.49 23.18
C ASP A 100 -4.12 -5.61 23.91
N ARG A 101 -4.32 -4.75 24.91
CA ARG A 101 -5.54 -4.70 25.74
C ARG A 101 -6.59 -3.71 25.22
N LEU A 102 -6.27 -2.91 24.21
CA LEU A 102 -7.08 -1.76 23.80
C LEU A 102 -8.22 -2.21 22.89
N THR A 103 -9.34 -2.62 23.47
CA THR A 103 -10.50 -3.12 22.72
C THR A 103 -11.36 -2.02 22.07
N THR A 104 -10.93 -0.75 22.12
CA THR A 104 -11.61 0.37 21.47
C THR A 104 -11.45 0.35 19.95
N GLN A 105 -12.46 0.85 19.27
CA GLN A 105 -12.43 1.03 17.82
C GLN A 105 -11.62 2.28 17.47
N PRO A 106 -10.64 2.17 16.56
CA PRO A 106 -10.02 3.35 15.98
C PRO A 106 -11.02 4.12 15.12
N ASP A 107 -11.05 5.44 15.25
CA ASP A 107 -11.94 6.29 14.46
C ASP A 107 -11.55 6.27 12.98
N VAL A 108 -10.26 6.41 12.69
CA VAL A 108 -9.71 6.55 11.34
C VAL A 108 -8.40 5.80 11.23
N VAL A 109 -8.26 5.04 10.14
CA VAL A 109 -6.97 4.44 9.74
C VAL A 109 -6.67 4.79 8.30
N ARG A 110 -5.39 5.01 7.99
CA ARG A 110 -4.93 5.19 6.61
C ARG A 110 -4.60 3.83 6.02
N TYR A 111 -4.96 3.64 4.76
CA TYR A 111 -4.76 2.39 4.04
C TYR A 111 -4.21 2.69 2.64
N ASP A 112 -3.23 1.91 2.23
CA ASP A 112 -2.72 1.89 0.85
C ASP A 112 -3.11 0.56 0.21
N ASP A 113 -3.43 0.53 -1.07
CA ASP A 113 -3.72 -0.73 -1.78
C ASP A 113 -3.01 -0.72 -3.13
N PRO A 114 -1.91 -1.48 -3.28
CA PRO A 114 -1.17 -1.49 -4.53
C PRO A 114 -1.83 -2.38 -5.59
N PHE A 115 -3.02 -2.93 -5.33
CA PHE A 115 -3.68 -3.88 -6.21
C PHE A 115 -4.83 -3.27 -7.02
N SER A 116 -4.98 -3.74 -8.25
CA SER A 116 -6.06 -3.37 -9.17
C SER A 116 -6.63 -4.65 -9.83
N PRO A 117 -7.91 -5.00 -9.62
CA PRO A 117 -8.88 -4.36 -8.72
C PRO A 117 -8.39 -4.28 -7.27
N SER A 118 -8.85 -3.26 -6.55
CA SER A 118 -8.50 -3.06 -5.14
C SER A 118 -9.14 -4.16 -4.27
N VAL A 119 -8.35 -4.75 -3.39
CA VAL A 119 -8.77 -5.79 -2.44
C VAL A 119 -9.06 -5.24 -1.05
N ALA A 120 -9.14 -3.91 -0.94
CA ALA A 120 -9.33 -3.21 0.31
C ALA A 120 -10.50 -3.77 1.15
N PRO A 121 -10.32 -3.90 2.48
CA PRO A 121 -9.12 -3.62 3.28
C PRO A 121 -8.24 -4.88 3.49
N PHE A 122 -8.22 -5.82 2.55
CA PHE A 122 -7.70 -7.18 2.76
C PHE A 122 -6.35 -7.49 2.10
N LYS A 123 -5.51 -6.49 1.77
CA LYS A 123 -4.15 -6.79 1.31
C LYS A 123 -3.39 -7.52 2.42
N ARG A 124 -2.82 -8.68 2.13
CA ARG A 124 -2.04 -9.45 3.11
C ARG A 124 -0.69 -8.79 3.26
N LEU A 125 -0.38 -8.26 4.43
CA LEU A 125 0.97 -7.74 4.73
C LEU A 125 1.72 -8.67 5.69
N PHE A 126 1.07 -9.09 6.77
CA PHE A 126 1.61 -10.06 7.72
C PHE A 126 0.64 -11.23 7.91
N ALA A 127 1.18 -12.44 7.96
CA ALA A 127 0.48 -13.67 8.26
C ALA A 127 1.29 -14.50 9.27
N PHE A 128 0.62 -15.01 10.30
CA PHE A 128 1.21 -15.83 11.37
C PHE A 128 0.41 -17.12 11.55
N ASP A 129 1.09 -18.26 11.71
CA ASP A 129 0.51 -19.61 11.81
C ASP A 129 1.08 -20.44 12.98
N ARG A 130 1.70 -19.76 13.95
CA ARG A 130 2.19 -20.36 15.21
C ARG A 130 1.87 -19.45 16.38
N VAL A 131 1.46 -20.04 17.50
CA VAL A 131 1.43 -19.40 18.82
C VAL A 131 2.71 -19.80 19.54
N GLY A 132 3.54 -18.82 19.88
CA GLY A 132 4.79 -18.98 20.62
C GLY A 132 4.56 -19.13 22.11
N GLU A 133 5.63 -19.46 22.86
CA GLU A 133 5.53 -19.67 24.30
C GLU A 133 4.89 -18.48 24.98
N ASN A 134 5.29 -17.24 24.68
CA ASN A 134 4.73 -16.04 25.31
C ASN A 134 3.43 -15.53 24.67
N LEU A 135 2.69 -16.44 24.02
CA LEU A 135 1.46 -16.13 23.30
C LEU A 135 1.65 -15.11 22.14
N GLU A 136 2.90 -14.82 21.75
CA GLU A 136 3.18 -14.13 20.50
C GLU A 136 2.73 -14.98 19.31
N LEU A 137 2.22 -14.34 18.27
CA LEU A 137 2.04 -15.00 16.98
C LEU A 137 3.32 -14.88 16.17
N ALA A 138 3.71 -15.97 15.53
CA ALA A 138 4.90 -16.06 14.70
C ALA A 138 4.67 -16.95 13.47
N VAL A 139 5.64 -16.97 12.56
CA VAL A 139 5.67 -17.89 11.42
C VAL A 139 6.33 -19.21 11.84
N ARG A 140 5.65 -20.33 11.59
CA ARG A 140 6.15 -21.68 11.92
C ARG A 140 7.40 -22.04 11.12
N ASP A 141 7.30 -21.93 9.79
CA ASP A 141 8.39 -22.23 8.86
C ASP A 141 8.83 -20.94 8.16
N THR A 142 9.94 -20.38 8.63
CA THR A 142 10.52 -19.12 8.12
C THR A 142 11.38 -19.33 6.87
N ARG A 143 11.57 -20.58 6.43
CA ARG A 143 12.30 -20.85 5.19
C ARG A 143 11.54 -20.25 4.02
N ARG A 144 12.27 -19.50 3.21
CA ARG A 144 11.75 -18.83 2.03
C ARG A 144 12.02 -19.65 0.78
N ARG A 145 11.05 -19.68 -0.12
CA ARG A 145 11.17 -20.27 -1.45
C ARG A 145 10.84 -19.24 -2.50
N VAL A 146 11.58 -19.24 -3.60
CA VAL A 146 11.30 -18.38 -4.75
C VAL A 146 9.94 -18.76 -5.36
N LEU A 147 9.11 -17.78 -5.65
CA LEU A 147 7.89 -17.93 -6.42
C LEU A 147 8.23 -18.00 -7.91
N GLU A 148 7.70 -19.02 -8.57
CA GLU A 148 7.80 -19.12 -10.02
C GLU A 148 7.02 -17.99 -10.69
N VAL A 149 7.65 -17.34 -11.66
CA VAL A 149 7.02 -16.34 -12.53
C VAL A 149 6.60 -17.02 -13.81
N GLY A 150 5.30 -17.02 -14.13
CA GLY A 150 4.81 -17.47 -15.42
C GLY A 150 3.47 -18.20 -15.41
N GLY A 151 3.12 -18.73 -16.58
CA GLY A 151 1.84 -19.36 -16.85
C GLY A 151 0.75 -18.34 -17.19
N SER A 152 -0.50 -18.77 -17.10
CA SER A 152 -1.67 -17.94 -17.37
C SER A 152 -2.68 -18.06 -16.24
N ALA A 153 -3.58 -17.08 -16.14
CA ALA A 153 -4.75 -17.19 -15.26
C ALA A 153 -5.58 -18.41 -15.67
N ARG A 154 -6.07 -19.16 -14.68
CA ARG A 154 -6.86 -20.37 -14.90
C ARG A 154 -8.35 -20.08 -14.74
N ALA A 155 -9.18 -20.98 -15.25
CA ALA A 155 -10.61 -20.95 -14.98
C ALA A 155 -10.86 -21.05 -13.45
N GLY A 156 -11.70 -20.16 -12.92
CA GLY A 156 -11.98 -20.08 -11.48
C GLY A 156 -10.93 -19.30 -10.68
N GLU A 157 -9.97 -18.64 -11.34
CA GLU A 157 -9.07 -17.66 -10.70
C GLU A 157 -9.50 -16.23 -11.03
N ASP A 158 -9.35 -15.33 -10.07
CA ASP A 158 -9.42 -13.89 -10.29
C ASP A 158 -8.00 -13.36 -10.58
N ALA A 159 -7.89 -12.37 -11.47
CA ALA A 159 -6.64 -11.74 -11.85
C ALA A 159 -6.51 -10.33 -11.29
N PHE A 160 -5.27 -9.92 -10.98
CA PHE A 160 -4.95 -8.62 -10.44
C PHE A 160 -3.65 -8.08 -11.06
N PHE A 161 -3.55 -6.77 -11.17
CA PHE A 161 -2.26 -6.10 -11.22
C PHE A 161 -1.80 -5.73 -9.81
N GLY A 162 -0.49 -5.77 -9.58
CA GLY A 162 0.17 -5.19 -8.42
C GLY A 162 1.16 -4.11 -8.85
N ASP A 163 1.14 -2.97 -8.17
CA ASP A 163 2.02 -1.82 -8.40
C ASP A 163 2.67 -1.39 -7.08
N ILE A 164 3.85 -1.94 -6.81
CA ILE A 164 4.50 -1.86 -5.51
C ILE A 164 5.81 -1.09 -5.64
N GLN A 165 6.03 -0.07 -4.81
CA GLN A 165 7.36 0.52 -4.67
C GLN A 165 8.12 -0.14 -3.54
N VAL A 166 9.34 -0.58 -3.81
CA VAL A 166 10.20 -1.25 -2.83
C VAL A 166 11.57 -0.57 -2.77
N GLU A 167 12.06 -0.35 -1.56
CA GLU A 167 13.44 0.00 -1.27
C GLU A 167 14.21 -1.30 -1.03
N LEU A 168 14.87 -1.79 -2.07
CA LEU A 168 15.68 -2.99 -2.02
C LEU A 168 16.99 -2.68 -1.31
N ILE A 169 17.42 -3.62 -0.47
CA ILE A 169 18.77 -3.72 0.07
C ILE A 169 19.34 -5.02 -0.48
N ALA A 170 20.56 -4.98 -1.02
CA ALA A 170 21.20 -6.14 -1.63
C ALA A 170 21.10 -7.38 -0.72
N ASP A 171 20.60 -8.48 -1.29
CA ASP A 171 20.43 -9.80 -0.68
C ASP A 171 19.58 -9.82 0.60
N THR A 172 18.86 -8.73 0.88
CA THR A 172 18.01 -8.60 2.06
C THR A 172 16.55 -8.70 1.65
N PRO A 173 15.78 -9.63 2.21
CA PRO A 173 14.38 -9.77 1.88
C PRO A 173 13.56 -8.61 2.45
N VAL A 174 12.84 -7.94 1.56
CA VAL A 174 11.91 -6.86 1.90
C VAL A 174 10.49 -7.40 1.84
N ARG A 175 9.76 -7.35 2.96
CA ARG A 175 8.36 -7.79 2.99
C ARG A 175 7.50 -6.93 2.08
N ILE A 176 6.74 -7.57 1.20
CA ILE A 176 5.79 -6.91 0.29
C ILE A 176 4.40 -7.53 0.45
N PRO A 177 3.32 -6.80 0.14
CA PRO A 177 1.99 -7.33 0.27
C PRO A 177 1.66 -8.36 -0.81
N SER A 178 0.64 -9.18 -0.53
CA SER A 178 0.02 -10.09 -1.51
C SER A 178 -1.51 -9.97 -1.46
N VAL A 179 -2.18 -10.38 -2.54
CA VAL A 179 -3.65 -10.27 -2.65
C VAL A 179 -4.38 -11.28 -1.76
N ALA A 180 -3.93 -12.54 -1.77
CA ALA A 180 -4.58 -13.63 -1.06
C ALA A 180 -3.60 -14.81 -0.84
N PRO A 181 -3.91 -15.78 0.03
CA PRO A 181 -3.13 -17.00 0.14
C PRO A 181 -3.23 -17.81 -1.16
N GLY A 182 -2.11 -18.42 -1.57
CA GLY A 182 -2.06 -19.20 -2.80
C GLY A 182 -2.03 -18.36 -4.10
N ALA A 183 -1.85 -17.04 -4.00
CA ALA A 183 -1.63 -16.20 -5.17
C ALA A 183 -0.41 -16.68 -5.98
N ARG A 184 -0.55 -16.61 -7.31
CA ARG A 184 0.48 -16.96 -8.30
C ARG A 184 0.97 -15.70 -8.98
N LEU A 185 2.29 -15.62 -9.19
CA LEU A 185 2.92 -14.53 -9.94
C LEU A 185 3.02 -14.95 -11.42
N LEU A 186 2.20 -14.35 -12.27
CA LEU A 186 2.16 -14.69 -13.70
C LEU A 186 3.21 -13.91 -14.50
N ALA A 187 3.45 -12.66 -14.12
CA ALA A 187 4.46 -11.82 -14.75
C ALA A 187 4.99 -10.79 -13.75
N LEU A 188 6.26 -10.43 -13.92
CA LEU A 188 6.96 -9.42 -13.12
C LEU A 188 7.78 -8.52 -14.05
N HIS A 189 7.63 -7.22 -13.87
CA HIS A 189 8.44 -6.18 -14.48
C HIS A 189 8.93 -5.22 -13.40
N THR A 190 10.15 -4.71 -13.53
CA THR A 190 10.71 -3.74 -12.60
C THR A 190 11.12 -2.45 -13.31
N ASP A 191 10.95 -1.32 -12.63
CA ASP A 191 11.47 -0.01 -13.04
C ASP A 191 12.23 0.66 -11.88
N PRO A 192 13.56 0.91 -12.00
CA PRO A 192 14.43 0.55 -13.12
C PRO A 192 14.51 -0.98 -13.34
N ALA A 193 15.00 -1.38 -14.51
CA ALA A 193 15.19 -2.80 -14.83
C ALA A 193 16.32 -3.40 -13.96
N VAL A 194 15.93 -4.16 -12.94
CA VAL A 194 16.80 -4.84 -11.99
C VAL A 194 16.24 -6.22 -11.72
N ASP A 195 17.12 -7.19 -11.47
CA ASP A 195 16.69 -8.54 -11.16
C ASP A 195 16.17 -8.59 -9.71
N VAL A 196 14.90 -9.00 -9.59
CA VAL A 196 14.20 -9.15 -8.31
C VAL A 196 13.54 -10.52 -8.30
N ALA A 197 13.87 -11.30 -7.28
CA ALA A 197 13.14 -12.52 -6.95
C ALA A 197 12.02 -12.17 -5.97
N VAL A 198 10.85 -12.80 -6.14
CA VAL A 198 9.80 -12.78 -5.12
C VAL A 198 9.86 -14.11 -4.39
N GLU A 199 10.01 -14.07 -3.07
CA GLU A 199 10.04 -15.24 -2.20
C GLU A 199 8.79 -15.32 -1.34
N VAL A 200 8.48 -16.52 -0.83
CA VAL A 200 7.37 -16.78 0.07
C VAL A 200 7.79 -17.69 1.24
N ASP A 201 7.33 -17.39 2.46
CA ASP A 201 7.54 -18.24 3.65
C ASP A 201 6.40 -19.26 3.88
N GLY A 202 6.48 -20.04 4.96
CA GLY A 202 5.47 -21.06 5.32
C GLY A 202 4.08 -20.52 5.67
N ALA A 203 3.97 -19.28 6.15
CA ALA A 203 2.70 -18.60 6.39
C ALA A 203 2.16 -17.90 5.13
N GLY A 204 2.94 -17.90 4.05
CA GLY A 204 2.57 -17.30 2.78
C GLY A 204 2.87 -15.80 2.71
N ASN A 205 3.72 -15.24 3.57
CA ASN A 205 4.18 -13.85 3.44
C ASN A 205 5.11 -13.71 2.25
N TRP A 206 5.02 -12.59 1.52
CA TRP A 206 5.83 -12.35 0.33
C TRP A 206 7.00 -11.42 0.63
N PHE A 207 8.12 -11.67 -0.03
CA PHE A 207 9.33 -10.86 0.09
C PHE A 207 9.92 -10.56 -1.29
N ALA A 208 10.35 -9.33 -1.54
CA ALA A 208 11.19 -8.99 -2.68
C ALA A 208 12.67 -9.07 -2.27
N VAL A 209 13.48 -9.74 -3.06
CA VAL A 209 14.93 -9.84 -2.88
C VAL A 209 15.60 -9.39 -4.17
N GLY A 210 16.51 -8.41 -4.07
CA GLY A 210 17.30 -7.94 -5.21
C GLY A 210 18.79 -8.03 -4.91
N GLU A 211 19.60 -8.19 -5.95
CA GLU A 211 21.07 -8.27 -5.84
C GLU A 211 21.73 -6.90 -5.55
N ARG A 212 20.98 -5.82 -5.67
CA ARG A 212 21.48 -4.44 -5.55
C ARG A 212 20.56 -3.61 -4.69
N SER A 213 21.16 -2.74 -3.87
CA SER A 213 20.41 -1.74 -3.13
C SER A 213 19.92 -0.65 -4.07
N THR A 214 18.60 -0.53 -4.22
CA THR A 214 17.97 0.46 -5.10
C THR A 214 16.48 0.57 -4.79
N ARG A 215 15.87 1.70 -5.13
CA ARG A 215 14.42 1.82 -5.14
C ARG A 215 13.91 1.30 -6.49
N ALA A 216 13.05 0.30 -6.45
CA ALA A 216 12.44 -0.31 -7.62
C ALA A 216 10.91 -0.28 -7.51
N ARG A 217 10.24 -0.06 -8.64
CA ARG A 217 8.82 -0.28 -8.80
C ARG A 217 8.61 -1.68 -9.36
N LEU A 218 7.85 -2.52 -8.68
CA LEU A 218 7.45 -3.86 -9.11
C LEU A 218 6.05 -3.80 -9.71
N LEU A 219 5.95 -4.08 -11.00
CA LEU A 219 4.69 -4.26 -11.71
C LEU A 219 4.44 -5.75 -11.91
N MET A 220 3.35 -6.25 -11.33
CA MET A 220 3.05 -7.67 -11.28
C MET A 220 1.70 -7.96 -11.93
N GLN A 221 1.60 -9.11 -12.61
CA GLN A 221 0.33 -9.75 -12.89
C GLN A 221 0.17 -10.96 -11.96
N LEU A 222 -0.96 -11.03 -11.27
CA LEU A 222 -1.25 -12.03 -10.27
C LEU A 222 -2.52 -12.80 -10.64
N SER A 223 -2.58 -14.08 -10.27
CA SER A 223 -3.83 -14.85 -10.25
C SER A 223 -4.07 -15.53 -8.92
N VAL A 224 -5.32 -15.63 -8.51
CA VAL A 224 -5.73 -16.18 -7.22
C VAL A 224 -6.97 -17.04 -7.39
N PRO A 225 -7.05 -18.26 -6.80
CA PRO A 225 -8.28 -19.03 -6.81
C PRO A 225 -9.43 -18.23 -6.19
N ARG A 226 -10.50 -17.98 -6.96
CA ARG A 226 -11.63 -17.13 -6.56
C ARG A 226 -12.31 -17.64 -5.28
N ALA A 227 -12.32 -18.95 -5.09
CA ALA A 227 -12.89 -19.62 -3.93
C ALA A 227 -12.24 -19.21 -2.58
N VAL A 228 -10.99 -18.71 -2.60
CA VAL A 228 -10.30 -18.18 -1.41
C VAL A 228 -11.08 -17.03 -0.78
N PHE A 229 -11.73 -16.21 -1.60
CA PHE A 229 -12.43 -15.00 -1.16
C PHE A 229 -13.85 -15.25 -0.64
N GLY A 230 -14.39 -16.45 -0.87
CA GLY A 230 -15.75 -16.83 -0.49
C GLY A 230 -16.13 -18.17 -1.12
N SER A 231 -16.09 -19.22 -0.32
CA SER A 231 -16.61 -20.53 -0.70
C SER A 231 -16.96 -21.35 0.54
N ARG A 232 -17.71 -22.44 0.35
CA ARG A 232 -17.99 -23.36 1.46
C ARG A 232 -16.71 -24.09 1.86
N PHE A 233 -16.53 -24.27 3.16
CA PHE A 233 -15.46 -25.09 3.70
C PHE A 233 -15.61 -26.55 3.25
N ALA A 234 -14.53 -27.19 2.81
CA ALA A 234 -14.59 -28.56 2.34
C ALA A 234 -15.01 -29.55 3.44
N ALA A 235 -15.60 -30.66 3.03
CA ALA A 235 -15.81 -31.81 3.91
C ALA A 235 -14.45 -32.51 4.13
N THR A 236 -13.86 -32.30 5.30
CA THR A 236 -12.56 -32.84 5.72
C THR A 236 -12.66 -33.41 7.13
N SER A 237 -11.67 -34.21 7.54
CA SER A 237 -11.59 -34.79 8.88
C SER A 237 -10.57 -34.06 9.78
N TRP A 238 -10.71 -34.24 11.09
CA TRP A 238 -9.73 -33.72 12.06
C TRP A 238 -8.33 -34.30 11.89
N ASP A 239 -8.21 -35.54 11.41
CA ASP A 239 -6.90 -36.18 11.21
C ASP A 239 -6.16 -35.56 10.00
N GLU A 240 -6.86 -35.31 8.90
CA GLU A 240 -6.30 -34.62 7.71
C GLU A 240 -5.81 -33.22 8.05
N LEU A 241 -6.54 -32.49 8.90
CA LEU A 241 -6.18 -31.13 9.28
C LEU A 241 -5.03 -31.07 10.29
N ARG A 242 -4.87 -32.09 11.14
CA ARG A 242 -3.93 -32.07 12.28
C ARG A 242 -2.48 -31.86 11.86
N GLU A 243 -2.08 -32.33 10.69
CA GLU A 243 -0.70 -32.18 10.19
C GLU A 243 -0.35 -30.73 9.83
N HIS A 244 -1.36 -29.89 9.61
CA HIS A 244 -1.19 -28.52 9.13
C HIS A 244 -1.22 -27.47 10.25
N VAL A 245 -1.45 -27.87 11.50
CA VAL A 245 -1.57 -26.97 12.66
C VAL A 245 -0.44 -27.19 13.66
N SER A 246 0.06 -26.10 14.25
CA SER A 246 1.04 -26.18 15.34
C SER A 246 0.32 -26.54 16.64
N ALA A 247 0.95 -27.38 17.47
CA ALA A 247 0.45 -27.54 18.83
C ALA A 247 0.59 -26.22 19.60
N LEU A 248 -0.41 -25.90 20.44
CA LEU A 248 -0.31 -24.77 21.35
C LEU A 248 0.69 -25.05 22.47
N PRO A 249 1.39 -24.01 22.97
CA PRO A 249 2.18 -24.10 24.20
C PRO A 249 1.36 -24.69 25.35
N ALA A 250 1.97 -25.55 26.17
CA ALA A 250 1.27 -26.25 27.25
C ALA A 250 0.51 -25.30 28.19
N ARG A 251 1.10 -24.13 28.46
CA ARG A 251 0.59 -23.12 29.39
C ARG A 251 -0.72 -22.43 28.99
N VAL A 252 -1.14 -22.53 27.72
CA VAL A 252 -2.41 -21.94 27.24
C VAL A 252 -3.45 -23.00 26.85
N GLN A 253 -3.09 -24.28 26.93
CA GLN A 253 -4.01 -25.35 26.54
C GLN A 253 -5.24 -25.40 27.44
N ASP A 254 -5.06 -25.19 28.75
CA ASP A 254 -6.14 -25.23 29.74
C ASP A 254 -7.13 -24.06 29.54
N GLU A 255 -6.64 -22.84 29.30
CA GLU A 255 -7.47 -21.68 28.94
C GLU A 255 -8.24 -21.95 27.65
N ALA A 256 -7.57 -22.50 26.63
CA ALA A 256 -8.20 -22.76 25.35
C ALA A 256 -9.26 -23.88 25.45
N ASP A 257 -9.05 -24.87 26.31
CA ASP A 257 -10.05 -25.89 26.63
C ASP A 257 -11.27 -25.27 27.33
N ARG A 258 -11.06 -24.39 28.32
CA ARG A 258 -12.16 -23.65 28.98
C ARG A 258 -12.95 -22.81 27.98
N VAL A 259 -12.27 -22.12 27.06
CA VAL A 259 -12.91 -21.37 25.98
C VAL A 259 -13.76 -22.30 25.12
N LEU A 260 -13.18 -23.38 24.57
CA LEU A 260 -13.91 -24.35 23.74
C LEU A 260 -15.13 -24.95 24.46
N GLU A 261 -14.99 -25.31 25.73
CA GLU A 261 -16.09 -25.81 26.56
C GLU A 261 -17.22 -24.77 26.69
N ARG A 262 -16.88 -23.51 26.99
CA ARG A 262 -17.87 -22.42 27.09
C ARG A 262 -18.55 -22.10 25.78
N LEU A 263 -17.86 -22.27 24.66
CA LEU A 263 -18.43 -22.11 23.32
C LEU A 263 -19.26 -23.34 22.90
N GLY A 264 -19.18 -24.47 23.62
CA GLY A 264 -19.81 -25.72 23.22
C GLY A 264 -19.25 -26.27 21.91
N VAL A 265 -17.97 -26.07 21.66
CA VAL A 265 -17.26 -26.49 20.45
C VAL A 265 -16.23 -27.56 20.82
N SER A 266 -16.27 -28.70 20.13
CA SER A 266 -15.31 -29.79 20.33
C SER A 266 -15.11 -30.57 19.04
N ARG A 267 -14.16 -31.52 19.04
CA ARG A 267 -13.91 -32.43 17.91
C ARG A 267 -15.01 -33.47 17.68
N LEU A 268 -16.07 -33.49 18.50
CA LEU A 268 -17.28 -34.26 18.21
C LEU A 268 -18.06 -33.66 17.03
N LEU A 269 -17.90 -32.36 16.78
CA LEU A 269 -18.42 -31.68 15.59
C LEU A 269 -17.53 -31.98 14.38
N GLN A 270 -18.11 -31.89 13.19
CA GLN A 270 -17.31 -31.86 11.96
C GLN A 270 -16.52 -30.54 11.88
N PRO A 271 -15.33 -30.52 11.24
CA PRO A 271 -14.52 -29.29 11.13
C PRO A 271 -15.29 -28.07 10.60
N ALA A 272 -16.12 -28.26 9.58
CA ALA A 272 -16.93 -27.18 9.01
C ALA A 272 -17.97 -26.63 10.00
N GLU A 273 -18.62 -27.49 10.78
CA GLU A 273 -19.61 -27.07 11.79
C GLU A 273 -18.93 -26.36 12.96
N ALA A 274 -17.79 -26.88 13.43
CA ALA A 274 -17.01 -26.21 14.45
C ALA A 274 -16.54 -24.83 13.99
N LEU A 275 -16.03 -24.74 12.75
CA LEU A 275 -15.64 -23.47 12.14
C LEU A 275 -16.81 -22.47 12.10
N GLU A 276 -17.99 -22.90 11.66
CA GLU A 276 -19.19 -22.05 11.63
C GLU A 276 -19.52 -21.48 13.01
N ARG A 277 -19.47 -22.31 14.06
CA ARG A 277 -19.71 -21.86 15.45
C ARG A 277 -18.65 -20.86 15.94
N LEU A 278 -17.38 -21.10 15.63
CA LEU A 278 -16.30 -20.17 15.96
C LEU A 278 -16.50 -18.83 15.23
N VAL A 279 -16.76 -18.86 13.92
CA VAL A 279 -17.00 -17.65 13.12
C VAL A 279 -18.17 -16.84 13.68
N ALA A 280 -19.29 -17.50 13.99
CA ALA A 280 -20.46 -16.85 14.59
C ALA A 280 -20.12 -16.18 15.93
N HIS A 281 -19.39 -16.87 16.81
CA HIS A 281 -18.99 -16.33 18.11
C HIS A 281 -18.06 -15.13 17.97
N PHE A 282 -16.99 -15.21 17.18
CA PHE A 282 -16.02 -14.12 17.04
C PHE A 282 -16.55 -12.93 16.24
N ARG A 283 -17.51 -13.14 15.32
CA ARG A 283 -18.25 -12.03 14.68
C ARG A 283 -19.14 -11.27 15.65
N SER A 284 -19.61 -11.91 16.73
CA SER A 284 -20.52 -11.29 17.71
C SER A 284 -19.86 -10.29 18.65
N PHE A 285 -18.55 -10.08 18.53
CA PHE A 285 -17.82 -9.15 19.39
C PHE A 285 -18.32 -7.71 19.19
N ALA A 286 -18.04 -6.83 20.14
CA ALA A 286 -18.26 -5.40 20.02
C ALA A 286 -17.04 -4.63 20.56
N PRO A 287 -16.70 -3.45 20.02
CA PRO A 287 -15.69 -2.59 20.63
C PRO A 287 -16.08 -2.20 22.06
N SER A 288 -15.08 -1.99 22.92
CA SER A 288 -15.30 -1.55 24.30
C SER A 288 -14.22 -0.58 24.76
N SER A 289 -14.57 0.37 25.62
CA SER A 289 -13.62 1.22 26.34
C SER A 289 -13.13 0.61 27.65
N GLU A 290 -13.73 -0.50 28.09
CA GLU A 290 -13.29 -1.22 29.27
C GLU A 290 -12.07 -2.07 28.93
N LEU A 291 -10.97 -1.83 29.62
CA LEU A 291 -9.76 -2.64 29.48
C LEU A 291 -9.98 -4.01 30.13
N PRO A 292 -9.50 -5.10 29.51
CA PRO A 292 -9.44 -6.40 30.13
C PRO A 292 -8.73 -6.38 31.49
N ALA A 293 -9.32 -7.06 32.47
CA ALA A 293 -8.83 -7.09 33.85
C ALA A 293 -7.73 -8.14 34.09
N ALA A 294 -7.56 -9.10 33.18
CA ALA A 294 -6.61 -10.19 33.31
C ALA A 294 -5.18 -9.71 33.62
N ALA A 295 -4.52 -10.38 34.56
CA ALA A 295 -3.15 -10.06 34.95
C ALA A 295 -2.09 -10.75 34.08
N THR A 296 -2.43 -11.90 33.47
CA THR A 296 -1.53 -12.71 32.66
C THR A 296 -1.95 -12.71 31.18
N THR A 297 -1.05 -13.11 30.28
CA THR A 297 -1.33 -13.17 28.84
C THR A 297 -2.32 -14.29 28.51
N GLU A 298 -2.25 -15.41 29.23
CA GLU A 298 -3.16 -16.55 29.12
C GLU A 298 -4.58 -16.14 29.54
N GLY A 299 -4.69 -15.46 30.69
CA GLY A 299 -5.95 -14.90 31.17
C GLY A 299 -6.50 -13.82 30.24
N LEU A 300 -5.62 -13.02 29.63
CA LEU A 300 -6.03 -12.01 28.63
C LEU A 300 -6.64 -12.69 27.40
N TYR A 301 -6.03 -13.77 26.91
CA TYR A 301 -6.61 -14.56 25.82
C TYR A 301 -8.00 -15.09 26.19
N GLU A 302 -8.15 -15.73 27.36
CA GLU A 302 -9.42 -16.29 27.82
C GLU A 302 -10.50 -15.19 27.97
N GLU A 303 -10.15 -14.07 28.58
CA GLU A 303 -11.06 -12.93 28.78
C GLU A 303 -11.48 -12.32 27.44
N LEU A 304 -10.56 -12.10 26.50
CA LEU A 304 -10.88 -11.61 25.16
C LEU A 304 -11.79 -12.60 24.42
N ALA A 305 -11.49 -13.90 24.48
CA ALA A 305 -12.27 -14.92 23.81
C ALA A 305 -13.70 -15.01 24.35
N LEU A 306 -13.92 -14.82 25.66
CA LEU A 306 -15.23 -15.04 26.29
C LEU A 306 -16.05 -13.76 26.47
N SER A 307 -15.43 -12.61 26.70
CA SER A 307 -16.12 -11.35 26.97
C SER A 307 -16.90 -10.81 25.77
N ARG A 308 -16.53 -11.24 24.55
CA ARG A 308 -17.01 -10.69 23.28
C ARG A 308 -16.73 -9.18 23.14
N LYS A 309 -15.66 -8.71 23.77
CA LYS A 309 -15.19 -7.33 23.65
C LYS A 309 -13.93 -7.30 22.79
N GLY A 310 -13.94 -6.53 21.72
CA GLY A 310 -12.78 -6.39 20.84
C GLY A 310 -13.09 -6.04 19.38
N VAL A 311 -12.08 -5.43 18.77
CA VAL A 311 -12.02 -5.12 17.34
C VAL A 311 -11.29 -6.22 16.54
N CYS A 312 -11.11 -6.01 15.24
CA CYS A 312 -10.59 -6.98 14.27
C CYS A 312 -9.39 -7.82 14.74
N ARG A 313 -8.39 -7.18 15.35
CA ARG A 313 -7.18 -7.85 15.84
C ARG A 313 -7.43 -8.77 17.04
N HIS A 314 -8.31 -8.39 17.96
CA HIS A 314 -8.68 -9.24 19.10
C HIS A 314 -9.50 -10.44 18.64
N ARG A 315 -10.47 -10.21 17.74
CA ARG A 315 -11.30 -11.27 17.14
C ARG A 315 -10.42 -12.31 16.46
N SER A 316 -9.53 -11.87 15.58
CA SER A 316 -8.67 -12.75 14.78
C SER A 316 -7.63 -13.46 15.64
N TYR A 317 -7.06 -12.78 16.64
CA TYR A 317 -6.09 -13.37 17.56
C TYR A 317 -6.73 -14.48 18.40
N ALA A 318 -7.83 -14.17 19.09
CA ALA A 318 -8.51 -15.14 19.95
C ALA A 318 -9.11 -16.30 19.14
N PHE A 319 -9.58 -16.03 17.92
CA PHE A 319 -9.99 -17.06 16.97
C PHE A 319 -8.83 -18.03 16.68
N LEU A 320 -7.65 -17.52 16.29
CA LEU A 320 -6.52 -18.38 15.93
C LEU A 320 -6.12 -19.31 17.07
N VAL A 321 -5.95 -18.77 18.29
CA VAL A 321 -5.56 -19.57 19.46
C VAL A 321 -6.60 -20.67 19.73
N THR A 322 -7.88 -20.32 19.73
CA THR A 322 -8.98 -21.27 19.97
C THR A 322 -9.07 -22.35 18.87
N ALA A 323 -8.93 -21.93 17.60
CA ALA A 323 -8.95 -22.82 16.44
C ALA A 323 -7.76 -23.79 16.43
N HIS A 324 -6.57 -23.33 16.82
CA HIS A 324 -5.38 -24.18 16.95
C HIS A 324 -5.56 -25.26 18.03
N ARG A 325 -6.16 -24.91 19.18
CA ARG A 325 -6.47 -25.93 20.21
C ARG A 325 -7.37 -27.03 19.66
N LEU A 326 -8.37 -26.63 18.87
CA LEU A 326 -9.29 -27.56 18.23
C LEU A 326 -8.62 -28.39 17.11
N GLY A 327 -7.53 -27.90 16.53
CA GLY A 327 -6.82 -28.56 15.44
C GLY A 327 -7.22 -28.05 14.04
N LEU A 328 -7.83 -26.85 13.96
CA LEU A 328 -8.11 -26.15 12.71
C LEU A 328 -6.89 -25.31 12.30
N PRO A 329 -6.22 -25.60 11.17
CA PRO A 329 -5.08 -24.83 10.69
C PRO A 329 -5.55 -23.44 10.31
N THR A 330 -5.08 -22.45 11.08
CA THR A 330 -5.53 -21.07 10.97
C THR A 330 -4.33 -20.14 10.93
N ARG A 331 -4.40 -19.12 10.08
CA ARG A 331 -3.49 -17.97 10.06
C ARG A 331 -4.19 -16.74 10.56
N PHE A 332 -3.50 -15.96 11.37
CA PHE A 332 -3.85 -14.59 11.67
C PHE A 332 -3.20 -13.73 10.61
N VAL A 333 -3.99 -12.87 9.96
CA VAL A 333 -3.49 -11.99 8.92
C VAL A 333 -3.86 -10.57 9.26
N HIS A 334 -2.92 -9.65 9.10
CA HIS A 334 -3.21 -8.24 9.30
C HIS A 334 -2.41 -7.34 8.36
N ASN A 335 -2.88 -6.10 8.29
CA ASN A 335 -2.23 -4.97 7.68
C ASN A 335 -2.43 -3.73 8.58
N GLU A 336 -2.27 -2.54 8.03
CA GLU A 336 -2.41 -1.27 8.74
C GLU A 336 -3.84 -0.92 9.16
N ALA A 337 -4.85 -1.48 8.49
CA ALA A 337 -6.25 -1.10 8.65
C ALA A 337 -7.14 -2.21 9.20
N HIS A 338 -6.80 -3.48 8.94
CA HIS A 338 -7.66 -4.61 9.30
C HIS A 338 -6.87 -5.87 9.67
N ALA A 339 -7.54 -6.75 10.39
CA ALA A 339 -7.07 -8.09 10.72
C ALA A 339 -8.19 -9.12 10.54
N TRP A 340 -7.85 -10.28 9.98
CA TRP A 340 -8.78 -11.37 9.70
C TRP A 340 -8.07 -12.71 9.85
N VAL A 341 -8.79 -13.81 9.59
CA VAL A 341 -8.23 -15.15 9.63
C VAL A 341 -8.26 -15.83 8.27
N GLU A 342 -7.28 -16.69 8.02
CA GLU A 342 -7.33 -17.65 6.91
C GLU A 342 -7.40 -19.06 7.50
N VAL A 343 -8.36 -19.87 7.07
CA VAL A 343 -8.52 -21.25 7.59
C VAL A 343 -8.32 -22.25 6.45
N PHE A 344 -7.48 -23.26 6.67
CA PHE A 344 -7.20 -24.29 5.68
C PHE A 344 -8.19 -25.46 5.79
N ASP A 345 -8.77 -25.87 4.67
CA ASP A 345 -9.74 -26.97 4.61
C ASP A 345 -9.14 -28.33 4.18
N GLY A 346 -7.81 -28.44 4.15
CA GLY A 346 -7.07 -29.57 3.61
C GLY A 346 -6.66 -29.40 2.15
N ARG A 347 -7.22 -28.41 1.43
CA ARG A 347 -6.93 -28.14 0.01
C ARG A 347 -6.71 -26.66 -0.30
N LEU A 348 -7.48 -25.78 0.33
CA LEU A 348 -7.54 -24.35 0.07
C LEU A 348 -7.55 -23.57 1.39
N TRP A 349 -6.89 -22.41 1.37
CA TRP A 349 -7.02 -21.41 2.43
C TRP A 349 -8.20 -20.50 2.15
N HIS A 350 -9.09 -20.34 3.12
CA HIS A 350 -10.28 -19.50 3.02
C HIS A 350 -10.06 -18.21 3.80
N ARG A 351 -10.20 -17.05 3.16
CA ARG A 351 -10.21 -15.75 3.85
C ARG A 351 -11.56 -15.58 4.56
N ILE A 352 -11.52 -15.40 5.87
CA ILE A 352 -12.73 -15.20 6.68
C ILE A 352 -12.62 -13.87 7.42
N ASP A 353 -13.47 -12.93 7.04
CA ASP A 353 -13.61 -11.66 7.74
C ASP A 353 -14.46 -11.85 9.02
N LEU A 354 -13.89 -11.48 10.15
CA LEU A 354 -14.55 -11.52 11.45
C LEU A 354 -15.12 -10.14 11.85
N GLY A 355 -14.95 -9.11 11.02
CA GLY A 355 -15.43 -7.76 11.25
C GLY A 355 -14.58 -6.98 12.26
N GLY A 356 -15.13 -5.88 12.78
CA GLY A 356 -14.44 -5.03 13.76
C GLY A 356 -13.34 -4.15 13.18
N ALA A 357 -13.44 -3.78 11.90
CA ALA A 357 -12.55 -2.79 11.27
C ALA A 357 -12.73 -1.40 11.91
N ALA A 358 -11.86 -0.44 11.54
CA ALA A 358 -11.97 0.95 11.99
C ALA A 358 -13.31 1.61 11.60
N GLY A 359 -13.68 2.70 12.27
CA GLY A 359 -14.90 3.45 11.95
C GLY A 359 -14.89 4.06 10.55
N ARG A 360 -13.71 4.49 10.09
CA ARG A 360 -13.46 4.97 8.72
C ARG A 360 -12.08 4.53 8.25
N ILE A 361 -11.98 4.19 6.97
CA ILE A 361 -10.69 3.94 6.31
C ILE A 361 -10.44 5.08 5.33
N GLU A 362 -9.39 5.85 5.58
CA GLU A 362 -8.86 6.84 4.65
C GLU A 362 -8.00 6.11 3.62
N TYR A 363 -8.50 6.12 2.40
CA TYR A 363 -7.95 5.36 1.30
C TYR A 363 -7.88 6.28 0.08
N GLU A 364 -6.66 6.67 -0.29
CA GLU A 364 -6.40 7.48 -1.48
C GLU A 364 -6.40 6.56 -2.70
N ARG A 365 -7.56 6.41 -3.33
CA ARG A 365 -7.71 5.64 -4.56
C ARG A 365 -7.76 6.56 -5.78
N PRO A 366 -6.99 6.28 -6.85
CA PRO A 366 -7.30 6.85 -8.16
C PRO A 366 -8.73 6.48 -8.57
N PRO A 367 -9.55 7.41 -9.10
CA PRO A 367 -10.95 7.16 -9.46
C PRO A 367 -11.17 5.96 -10.40
N GLU A 368 -10.13 5.58 -11.14
CA GLU A 368 -10.14 4.57 -12.20
C GLU A 368 -9.95 3.13 -11.68
N VAL A 369 -9.59 2.92 -10.41
CA VAL A 369 -9.36 1.57 -9.86
C VAL A 369 -10.66 0.98 -9.29
N PRO A 370 -11.24 -0.08 -9.88
CA PRO A 370 -12.44 -0.69 -9.33
C PRO A 370 -12.16 -1.48 -8.05
N LEU A 371 -13.16 -1.62 -7.19
CA LEU A 371 -13.15 -2.60 -6.08
C LEU A 371 -13.27 -4.02 -6.63
N HIS A 372 -12.50 -4.93 -6.04
CA HIS A 372 -12.67 -6.36 -6.26
C HIS A 372 -14.06 -6.83 -5.83
N ARG A 373 -14.71 -7.63 -6.68
CA ARG A 373 -15.99 -8.29 -6.38
C ARG A 373 -15.77 -9.77 -6.03
N PRO A 374 -15.62 -10.11 -4.74
CA PRO A 374 -15.50 -11.50 -4.30
C PRO A 374 -16.83 -12.25 -4.45
N PRO A 375 -16.85 -13.59 -4.37
CA PRO A 375 -18.07 -14.34 -4.11
C PRO A 375 -18.76 -13.90 -2.81
N SER A 376 -20.01 -14.33 -2.63
CA SER A 376 -20.72 -14.13 -1.36
C SER A 376 -19.98 -14.81 -0.20
N ASP A 377 -20.00 -14.16 0.96
CA ASP A 377 -19.54 -14.75 2.20
C ASP A 377 -20.31 -16.05 2.49
N ALA A 378 -19.57 -17.11 2.84
CA ALA A 378 -20.15 -18.42 3.15
C ALA A 378 -20.74 -18.49 4.56
N PHE A 379 -20.40 -17.53 5.44
CA PHE A 379 -20.82 -17.50 6.82
C PHE A 379 -21.81 -16.36 7.07
N PRO A 380 -22.88 -16.59 7.85
CA PRO A 380 -23.84 -15.54 8.18
C PRO A 380 -23.22 -14.46 9.07
N TRP A 381 -23.73 -13.23 8.93
CA TRP A 381 -23.38 -12.11 9.81
C TRP A 381 -24.41 -11.97 10.94
N PRO A 382 -24.00 -11.83 12.21
CA PRO A 382 -24.89 -11.50 13.30
C PRO A 382 -25.59 -10.16 13.08
N ALA A 383 -26.78 -9.98 13.68
CA ALA A 383 -27.45 -8.69 13.69
C ALA A 383 -26.56 -7.64 14.38
N ARG A 384 -26.36 -6.48 13.73
CA ARG A 384 -25.51 -5.36 14.20
C ARG A 384 -23.99 -5.61 14.11
N SER A 385 -23.55 -6.58 13.30
CA SER A 385 -22.13 -6.76 12.96
C SER A 385 -21.91 -6.50 11.48
N ASP A 386 -20.89 -5.70 11.16
CA ASP A 386 -20.59 -5.30 9.79
C ASP A 386 -19.27 -5.91 9.29
N PRO A 387 -19.23 -6.37 8.01
CA PRO A 387 -17.99 -6.73 7.33
C PRO A 387 -17.04 -5.53 7.23
N GLY A 388 -15.73 -5.78 7.32
CA GLY A 388 -14.70 -4.77 7.04
C GLY A 388 -14.76 -4.25 5.60
N ALA A 389 -15.28 -5.05 4.66
CA ALA A 389 -15.54 -4.62 3.28
C ALA A 389 -16.59 -3.49 3.16
N THR A 390 -17.42 -3.30 4.18
CA THR A 390 -18.48 -2.27 4.20
C THR A 390 -18.09 -1.01 4.96
N THR A 391 -16.85 -0.92 5.45
CA THR A 391 -16.36 0.23 6.22
C THR A 391 -16.44 1.52 5.38
N PRO A 392 -16.98 2.63 5.96
CA PRO A 392 -16.99 3.94 5.30
C PRO A 392 -15.61 4.37 4.80
N GLY A 393 -15.55 4.90 3.59
CA GLY A 393 -14.31 5.34 2.92
C GLY A 393 -13.78 4.38 1.85
N LEU A 394 -14.22 3.11 1.83
CA LEU A 394 -13.80 2.13 0.81
C LEU A 394 -14.55 2.22 -0.53
N GLY A 395 -15.61 3.04 -0.59
CA GLY A 395 -16.55 3.11 -1.71
C GLY A 395 -17.49 1.90 -1.71
N ARG A 396 -18.80 2.11 -1.81
CA ARG A 396 -19.75 0.99 -1.92
C ARG A 396 -19.72 0.47 -3.36
N PRO A 397 -19.61 -0.84 -3.63
CA PRO A 397 -19.93 -1.34 -4.97
C PRO A 397 -21.40 -0.96 -5.27
N PRO A 398 -21.73 -0.49 -6.49
CA PRO A 398 -23.12 -0.20 -6.82
C PRO A 398 -23.94 -1.47 -6.54
N ALA A 399 -24.95 -1.32 -5.68
CA ALA A 399 -25.89 -2.41 -5.44
C ALA A 399 -26.52 -2.75 -6.80
N GLY A 400 -26.42 -4.02 -7.22
CA GLY A 400 -27.20 -4.48 -8.35
C GLY A 400 -28.66 -4.18 -8.06
N GLU A 401 -29.30 -3.39 -8.93
CA GLU A 401 -30.73 -3.17 -8.86
C GLU A 401 -31.42 -4.54 -8.89
N PRO A 402 -32.38 -4.82 -7.98
CA PRO A 402 -33.22 -5.99 -8.14
C PRO A 402 -33.99 -5.82 -9.45
N SER A 403 -33.82 -6.77 -10.38
CA SER A 403 -34.67 -6.82 -11.57
C SER A 403 -36.13 -6.91 -11.13
N GLU A 404 -36.87 -5.82 -11.32
CA GLU A 404 -38.31 -5.78 -11.21
C GLU A 404 -38.90 -6.70 -12.29
N GLY A 405 -39.42 -7.85 -11.86
CA GLY A 405 -40.40 -8.60 -12.64
C GLY A 405 -41.74 -7.84 -12.66
N PRO A 406 -42.52 -7.93 -13.74
CA PRO A 406 -43.74 -7.14 -13.87
C PRO A 406 -44.81 -7.66 -12.91
N GLN A 407 -45.31 -6.80 -12.02
CA GLN A 407 -46.50 -7.06 -11.21
C GLN A 407 -47.64 -6.16 -11.68
N ASP A 408 -48.62 -6.80 -12.32
CA ASP A 408 -49.92 -6.21 -12.63
C ASP A 408 -50.80 -6.14 -11.37
N GLY A 409 -51.36 -4.95 -11.11
CA GLY A 409 -52.80 -4.79 -10.89
C GLY A 409 -53.41 -4.89 -9.48
N ALA A 410 -53.65 -3.71 -8.88
CA ALA A 410 -54.92 -3.24 -8.28
C ALA A 410 -55.37 -3.62 -6.82
N ALA A 411 -55.12 -2.68 -5.88
CA ALA A 411 -56.07 -1.85 -5.07
C ALA A 411 -57.15 -2.47 -4.12
N PRO A 412 -57.76 -1.70 -3.16
CA PRO A 412 -57.26 -0.62 -2.28
C PRO A 412 -57.84 -0.59 -0.81
N GLY A 413 -57.34 0.33 0.03
CA GLY A 413 -58.00 0.92 1.23
C GLY A 413 -57.21 0.69 2.54
N SER A 414 -57.05 1.61 3.50
CA SER A 414 -57.51 2.99 3.75
C SER A 414 -56.79 3.49 5.03
N GLY A 415 -56.43 4.78 5.15
CA GLY A 415 -56.09 5.41 6.45
C GLY A 415 -54.95 6.44 6.39
N GLN A 416 -55.28 7.72 6.64
CA GLN A 416 -54.41 8.90 6.63
C GLN A 416 -53.51 9.07 7.89
N PRO A 417 -52.56 10.03 7.90
CA PRO A 417 -51.29 9.94 8.64
C PRO A 417 -51.24 10.69 9.98
N GLY A 418 -50.33 10.27 10.87
CA GLY A 418 -49.97 10.94 12.13
C GLY A 418 -48.52 11.43 12.12
N GLU A 419 -48.34 12.70 12.50
CA GLU A 419 -47.12 13.51 12.57
C GLU A 419 -46.40 13.33 13.95
N PRO A 420 -45.08 13.64 14.10
CA PRO A 420 -44.25 13.17 15.23
C PRO A 420 -44.27 14.12 16.44
N PRO A 421 -43.87 13.65 17.65
CA PRO A 421 -43.82 14.52 18.83
C PRO A 421 -42.50 15.28 18.99
N ARG A 422 -42.65 16.50 19.51
CA ARG A 422 -41.63 17.48 19.91
C ARG A 422 -41.10 17.19 21.32
N THR A 423 -39.87 17.63 21.60
CA THR A 423 -39.27 17.66 22.95
C THR A 423 -38.85 19.10 23.32
N ASP A 424 -39.49 19.66 24.33
CA ASP A 424 -38.97 20.70 25.24
C ASP A 424 -38.79 19.99 26.60
N GLY A 425 -37.80 20.20 27.47
CA GLY A 425 -36.99 21.36 27.83
C GLY A 425 -37.17 21.59 29.34
N SER A 426 -36.13 21.42 30.17
CA SER A 426 -36.05 22.03 31.51
C SER A 426 -34.62 22.04 32.06
N SER A 427 -34.29 23.15 32.73
CA SER A 427 -32.95 23.66 33.04
C SER A 427 -32.61 23.64 34.55
N ALA A 428 -31.30 23.50 34.86
CA ALA A 428 -30.49 24.18 35.91
C ALA A 428 -30.85 24.01 37.43
N PRO A 429 -29.94 24.24 38.41
CA PRO A 429 -28.75 25.12 38.35
C PRO A 429 -27.43 24.66 39.02
N ASP A 430 -26.38 25.41 38.68
CA ASP A 430 -25.00 25.43 39.20
C ASP A 430 -24.77 26.55 40.22
N GLY A 431 -23.78 26.33 41.10
CA GLY A 431 -22.97 27.36 41.80
C GLY A 431 -22.60 27.00 43.25
N PRO A 432 -21.51 27.54 43.85
CA PRO A 432 -20.52 28.49 43.31
C PRO A 432 -19.03 28.13 43.59
N LEU A 433 -18.17 28.98 43.00
CA LEU A 433 -16.71 29.09 43.06
C LEU A 433 -16.12 29.30 44.48
N GLY A 434 -14.88 28.83 44.67
CA GLY A 434 -14.01 29.19 45.80
C GLY A 434 -12.53 29.14 45.42
N ASP A 435 -11.90 30.31 45.39
CA ASP A 435 -10.45 30.55 45.34
C ASP A 435 -9.81 30.33 46.72
N ALA A 436 -8.60 29.74 46.78
CA ALA A 436 -7.61 30.02 47.84
C ALA A 436 -6.19 29.49 47.50
N SER A 437 -5.34 30.44 47.09
CA SER A 437 -3.92 30.64 47.45
C SER A 437 -3.10 29.55 48.17
N SER A 438 -1.98 29.21 47.53
CA SER A 438 -0.57 29.17 47.98
C SER A 438 -0.22 29.21 49.48
N ALA A 439 0.66 28.30 49.89
CA ALA A 439 1.71 28.53 50.90
C ALA A 439 2.94 27.65 50.61
N GLU A 440 4.11 28.29 50.62
CA GLU A 440 5.45 27.74 50.41
C GLU A 440 5.98 26.97 51.62
N GLY A 441 6.95 26.08 51.38
CA GLY A 441 7.83 25.47 52.37
C GLY A 441 9.15 25.05 51.73
N ASP A 442 10.20 25.77 52.09
CA ASP A 442 11.54 25.81 51.51
C ASP A 442 12.54 24.84 52.16
N ALA A 443 13.55 24.47 51.35
CA ALA A 443 14.95 24.07 51.59
C ALA A 443 15.33 22.86 52.49
N GLY A 444 16.22 22.02 51.92
CA GLY A 444 17.08 21.09 52.64
C GLY A 444 17.98 20.24 51.73
N ASP A 445 19.04 20.85 51.22
CA ASP A 445 20.14 20.33 50.37
C ASP A 445 20.92 19.17 51.02
N VAL A 446 21.15 18.04 50.31
CA VAL A 446 22.37 17.20 50.42
C VAL A 446 22.57 16.34 49.15
N ASP A 447 23.71 16.53 48.47
CA ASP A 447 24.36 15.68 47.45
C ASP A 447 25.85 15.58 47.87
N PRO A 448 26.70 14.56 47.54
CA PRO A 448 26.55 13.50 46.53
C PRO A 448 26.98 12.06 46.92
N GLY A 449 26.62 11.11 46.05
CA GLY A 449 27.37 9.85 45.90
C GLY A 449 26.63 8.71 45.19
N ASP A 450 26.82 8.60 43.88
CA ASP A 450 26.69 7.43 42.97
C ASP A 450 25.55 6.41 43.19
N LEU A 451 24.72 6.23 42.14
CA LEU A 451 24.56 4.99 41.36
C LEU A 451 23.37 5.11 40.38
N VAL A 452 23.63 4.85 39.09
CA VAL A 452 22.69 4.84 37.96
C VAL A 452 21.81 3.57 38.03
N PRO A 453 20.48 3.66 37.83
CA PRO A 453 19.86 2.96 36.67
C PRO A 453 18.59 3.60 36.07
N GLY A 454 18.52 3.53 34.73
CA GLY A 454 17.35 3.18 33.89
C GLY A 454 15.98 3.82 34.17
N VAL A 455 15.57 4.76 33.31
CA VAL A 455 14.19 5.27 33.23
C VAL A 455 13.47 4.67 32.02
N ALA A 456 12.29 4.12 32.31
CA ALA A 456 11.29 3.60 31.37
C ALA A 456 10.58 4.73 30.60
N PRO A 457 10.03 4.48 29.39
CA PRO A 457 9.20 5.45 28.71
C PRO A 457 7.73 5.30 29.11
N SER A 458 7.17 6.35 29.71
CA SER A 458 5.73 6.57 29.85
C SER A 458 5.21 7.49 28.73
N ASP A 459 4.10 7.07 28.15
CA ASP A 459 2.95 7.85 27.67
C ASP A 459 3.17 9.21 26.97
N VAL A 460 3.04 9.19 25.65
CA VAL A 460 2.60 10.37 24.88
C VAL A 460 1.51 9.95 23.89
N VAL A 461 0.31 10.46 24.12
CA VAL A 461 -0.83 10.50 23.20
C VAL A 461 -0.50 11.44 22.03
N PRO A 462 -0.66 11.07 20.75
CA PRO A 462 -0.55 12.02 19.65
C PRO A 462 -1.91 12.66 19.37
N GLY A 463 -2.12 13.86 19.93
CA GLY A 463 -3.01 14.86 19.35
C GLY A 463 -2.36 15.49 18.11
N GLY A 464 -3.16 15.81 17.11
CA GLY A 464 -2.70 16.30 15.82
C GLY A 464 -1.87 17.59 15.89
N ALA A 465 -0.73 17.58 15.20
CA ALA A 465 0.01 18.77 14.81
C ALA A 465 0.67 18.52 13.45
N SER A 466 0.56 19.51 12.56
CA SER A 466 1.25 19.61 11.26
C SER A 466 2.76 19.35 11.38
N PRO A 467 3.47 18.95 10.31
CA PRO A 467 4.90 18.66 10.37
C PRO A 467 5.66 19.90 10.82
N GLY A 468 6.30 19.82 12.00
CA GLY A 468 7.11 20.90 12.55
C GLY A 468 8.30 21.19 11.65
N ALA A 469 8.43 22.45 11.24
CA ALA A 469 9.64 23.01 10.67
C ALA A 469 10.81 22.79 11.64
N ALA A 470 11.97 22.38 11.13
CA ALA A 470 13.19 22.31 11.92
C ALA A 470 13.54 23.71 12.46
N GLN A 471 13.51 23.89 13.79
CA GLN A 471 13.80 25.17 14.46
C GLN A 471 15.33 25.40 14.59
N GLY A 472 16.04 25.41 13.47
CA GLY A 472 17.43 25.88 13.39
C GLY A 472 17.53 27.32 12.89
N PRO A 473 18.66 28.03 13.07
CA PRO A 473 18.90 29.32 12.41
C PRO A 473 18.81 29.16 10.88
N PRO A 474 18.34 30.17 10.13
CA PRO A 474 18.11 30.05 8.68
C PRO A 474 19.36 29.55 7.96
N SER A 475 19.18 28.62 7.04
CA SER A 475 20.25 28.09 6.20
C SER A 475 20.30 28.82 4.85
N THR A 476 21.38 28.61 4.11
CA THR A 476 21.53 29.04 2.72
C THR A 476 21.70 27.80 1.86
N VAL A 477 20.96 27.75 0.75
CA VAL A 477 21.10 26.71 -0.26
C VAL A 477 21.69 27.33 -1.53
N THR A 478 22.72 26.71 -2.09
CA THR A 478 23.29 27.10 -3.39
C THR A 478 22.87 26.10 -4.46
N LEU A 479 22.74 26.55 -5.71
CA LEU A 479 22.40 25.71 -6.86
C LEU A 479 23.31 26.02 -8.03
N GLU A 480 23.92 24.98 -8.57
CA GLU A 480 24.64 24.97 -9.84
C GLU A 480 23.99 23.95 -10.79
N LEU A 481 23.73 24.38 -12.02
CA LEU A 481 23.18 23.53 -13.07
C LEU A 481 24.31 23.03 -13.97
N GLY A 482 24.36 21.72 -14.21
CA GLY A 482 25.38 21.14 -15.08
C GLY A 482 25.24 21.56 -16.54
N HIS A 483 24.01 21.85 -16.99
CA HIS A 483 23.71 22.34 -18.34
C HIS A 483 22.57 23.35 -18.32
N ALA A 484 22.69 24.40 -19.13
CA ALA A 484 21.66 25.45 -19.27
C ALA A 484 20.50 25.05 -20.20
N SER A 485 20.61 23.94 -20.94
CA SER A 485 19.55 23.44 -21.81
C SER A 485 19.45 21.92 -21.70
N ILE A 486 18.23 21.41 -21.56
CA ILE A 486 17.95 19.98 -21.44
C ILE A 486 16.69 19.62 -22.22
N ARG A 487 16.59 18.35 -22.63
CA ARG A 487 15.37 17.81 -23.26
C ARG A 487 14.45 17.24 -22.20
N ARG A 488 13.15 17.23 -22.47
CA ARG A 488 12.17 16.55 -21.61
C ARG A 488 12.53 15.07 -21.43
N GLY A 489 12.30 14.55 -20.22
CA GLY A 489 12.64 13.19 -19.86
C GLY A 489 14.15 12.90 -19.79
N HIS A 490 15.01 13.91 -19.98
CA HIS A 490 16.45 13.77 -19.71
C HIS A 490 16.78 14.31 -18.31
N PRO A 491 17.80 13.75 -17.65
CA PRO A 491 18.20 14.22 -16.33
C PRO A 491 18.80 15.63 -16.39
N LEU A 492 18.33 16.50 -15.50
CA LEU A 492 18.97 17.76 -15.15
C LEU A 492 19.98 17.49 -14.04
N ARG A 493 21.27 17.65 -14.36
CA ARG A 493 22.32 17.59 -13.35
C ARG A 493 22.29 18.84 -12.49
N VAL A 494 22.15 18.63 -11.19
CA VAL A 494 22.14 19.69 -10.17
C VAL A 494 23.20 19.39 -9.11
N MET A 495 23.86 20.42 -8.64
CA MET A 495 24.80 20.32 -7.52
C MET A 495 24.76 21.60 -6.69
N GLY A 496 25.17 21.51 -5.43
CA GLY A 496 25.18 22.66 -4.55
C GLY A 496 25.45 22.27 -3.11
N ARG A 497 25.21 23.22 -2.21
CA ARG A 497 25.50 23.08 -0.78
C ARG A 497 24.36 23.65 0.05
N LEU A 498 24.16 23.06 1.24
CA LEU A 498 23.27 23.55 2.28
C LEU A 498 24.12 23.91 3.50
N GLU A 499 24.13 25.18 3.89
CA GLU A 499 24.97 25.71 4.97
C GLU A 499 24.14 26.53 5.96
N GLY A 500 24.32 26.27 7.26
CA GLY A 500 23.68 27.01 8.34
C GLY A 500 24.68 27.86 9.11
N ALA A 501 24.20 28.67 10.06
CA ALA A 501 25.06 29.55 10.86
C ALA A 501 26.16 28.80 11.66
N GLY A 502 25.94 27.51 11.97
CA GLY A 502 26.90 26.65 12.70
C GLY A 502 27.80 25.79 11.81
N GLY A 503 27.73 25.91 10.48
CA GLY A 503 28.48 25.09 9.54
C GLY A 503 27.61 24.31 8.54
N PRO A 504 28.17 23.33 7.82
CA PRO A 504 27.43 22.59 6.80
C PRO A 504 26.27 21.77 7.37
N CYS A 505 25.13 21.81 6.69
CA CYS A 505 23.93 21.07 7.08
C CYS A 505 23.97 19.67 6.47
N GLY A 506 24.54 18.71 7.21
CA GLY A 506 24.62 17.33 6.77
C GLY A 506 23.26 16.60 6.78
N PHE A 507 23.07 15.67 5.85
CA PHE A 507 21.87 14.81 5.75
C PHE A 507 20.55 15.57 5.65
N GLY A 508 20.59 16.81 5.16
CA GLY A 508 19.43 17.66 4.93
C GLY A 508 18.76 17.36 3.59
N ARG A 509 17.45 17.61 3.50
CA ARG A 509 16.70 17.48 2.24
C ARG A 509 16.76 18.79 1.45
N VAL A 510 17.02 18.68 0.15
CA VAL A 510 16.98 19.79 -0.81
C VAL A 510 15.96 19.46 -1.88
N ASP A 511 14.90 20.26 -1.98
CA ASP A 511 13.77 20.10 -2.88
C ASP A 511 13.95 20.99 -4.12
N PHE A 512 13.73 20.45 -5.31
CA PHE A 512 13.87 21.15 -6.59
C PHE A 512 12.52 21.30 -7.27
N ALA A 513 12.30 22.47 -7.86
CA ALA A 513 11.12 22.72 -8.68
C ALA A 513 11.45 23.61 -9.89
N LEU A 514 10.66 23.51 -10.95
CA LEU A 514 10.66 24.47 -12.05
C LEU A 514 9.61 25.53 -11.81
N ARG A 515 10.02 26.79 -11.90
CA ARG A 515 9.11 27.92 -12.01
C ARG A 515 8.93 28.29 -13.47
N THR A 516 7.72 28.06 -13.96
CA THR A 516 7.35 28.41 -15.34
C THR A 516 7.20 29.92 -15.51
N GLY A 517 7.28 30.41 -16.76
CA GLY A 517 7.03 31.82 -17.09
C GLY A 517 5.64 32.33 -16.69
N GLU A 518 4.67 31.43 -16.52
CA GLU A 518 3.32 31.72 -16.01
C GLU A 518 3.24 31.72 -14.47
N GLY A 519 4.37 31.56 -13.76
CA GLY A 519 4.44 31.57 -12.31
C GLY A 519 4.05 30.26 -11.62
N ARG A 520 3.71 29.20 -12.38
CA ARG A 520 3.43 27.86 -11.84
C ARG A 520 4.72 27.16 -11.43
N THR A 521 4.74 26.58 -10.22
CA THR A 521 5.85 25.77 -9.70
C THR A 521 5.57 24.28 -9.91
N ILE A 522 6.49 23.56 -10.54
CA ILE A 522 6.38 22.13 -10.86
C ILE A 522 7.50 21.38 -10.12
N PRO A 523 7.18 20.46 -9.19
CA PRO A 523 8.20 19.73 -8.44
C PRO A 523 9.00 18.79 -9.36
N LEU A 524 10.32 18.80 -9.21
CA LEU A 524 11.25 17.94 -9.96
C LEU A 524 11.77 16.75 -9.12
N GLY A 525 11.71 16.87 -7.79
CA GLY A 525 12.21 15.87 -6.85
C GLY A 525 13.08 16.50 -5.77
N SER A 526 13.79 15.65 -5.02
CA SER A 526 14.62 16.10 -3.90
C SER A 526 15.92 15.29 -3.85
N LEU A 527 17.00 15.91 -3.35
CA LEU A 527 18.27 15.26 -3.10
C LEU A 527 18.68 15.47 -1.63
N PRO A 528 19.28 14.44 -0.98
CA PRO A 528 19.89 14.62 0.33
C PRO A 528 21.28 15.28 0.19
N THR A 529 21.72 16.02 1.20
CA THR A 529 23.12 16.42 1.36
C THR A 529 23.95 15.32 2.04
N ASP A 530 25.23 15.25 1.70
CA ASP A 530 26.22 14.42 2.41
C ASP A 530 26.51 15.01 3.81
N ALA A 531 27.37 14.35 4.60
CA ALA A 531 27.76 14.82 5.93
C ALA A 531 28.43 16.22 5.95
N ARG A 532 28.86 16.74 4.78
CA ARG A 532 29.48 18.05 4.59
C ARG A 532 28.52 19.06 3.97
N GLY A 533 27.23 18.75 3.91
CA GLY A 533 26.21 19.63 3.37
C GLY A 533 26.22 19.74 1.85
N VAL A 534 26.95 18.88 1.13
CA VAL A 534 27.04 18.90 -0.34
C VAL A 534 25.99 17.97 -0.93
N TYR A 535 25.26 18.43 -1.95
CA TYR A 535 24.40 17.58 -2.76
C TYR A 535 24.86 17.63 -4.22
N ALA A 536 24.78 16.49 -4.90
CA ALA A 536 25.01 16.38 -6.34
C ALA A 536 24.21 15.21 -6.87
N GLY A 537 23.48 15.40 -7.97
CA GLY A 537 22.63 14.36 -8.52
C GLY A 537 21.90 14.79 -9.77
N GLU A 538 20.93 13.98 -10.15
CA GLU A 538 20.11 14.19 -11.33
C GLU A 538 18.64 14.26 -10.92
N VAL A 539 17.94 15.31 -11.36
CA VAL A 539 16.47 15.43 -11.24
C VAL A 539 15.87 15.41 -12.64
N VAL A 540 14.74 14.73 -12.83
CA VAL A 540 14.17 14.53 -14.17
C VAL A 540 13.11 15.60 -14.43
N VAL A 541 13.19 16.27 -15.57
CA VAL A 541 12.14 17.20 -15.99
C VAL A 541 10.95 16.42 -16.55
N PRO A 542 9.75 16.57 -15.95
CA PRO A 542 8.55 15.88 -16.38
C PRO A 542 8.20 16.15 -17.87
N PRO A 543 7.62 15.16 -18.56
CA PRO A 543 7.32 15.27 -19.99
C PRO A 543 6.20 16.27 -20.33
N ASP A 544 5.39 16.66 -19.34
CA ASP A 544 4.28 17.60 -19.47
C ASP A 544 4.70 19.07 -19.25
N VAL A 545 5.97 19.34 -18.94
CA VAL A 545 6.49 20.70 -18.83
C VAL A 545 6.48 21.39 -20.22
N PRO A 546 5.85 22.58 -20.35
CA PRO A 546 5.87 23.34 -21.59
C PRO A 546 7.29 23.64 -22.06
N VAL A 547 7.54 23.70 -23.37
CA VAL A 547 8.85 24.15 -23.88
C VAL A 547 8.97 25.65 -23.63
N GLY A 548 10.06 26.08 -23.02
CA GLY A 548 10.33 27.50 -22.77
C GLY A 548 11.49 27.71 -21.80
N GLU A 549 11.77 28.96 -21.49
CA GLU A 549 12.66 29.33 -20.41
C GLU A 549 11.92 29.22 -19.08
N HIS A 550 12.51 28.47 -18.14
CA HIS A 550 11.97 28.25 -16.81
C HIS A 550 13.05 28.54 -15.77
N GLY A 551 12.65 29.08 -14.63
CA GLY A 551 13.54 29.19 -13.47
C GLY A 551 13.65 27.85 -12.76
N VAL A 552 14.82 27.52 -12.23
CA VAL A 552 14.95 26.42 -11.27
C VAL A 552 14.92 27.03 -9.87
N GLU A 553 14.02 26.53 -9.05
CA GLU A 553 13.88 26.90 -7.65
C GLU A 553 14.37 25.74 -6.79
N VAL A 554 15.16 26.07 -5.78
CA VAL A 554 15.64 25.12 -4.79
C VAL A 554 15.11 25.54 -3.44
N THR A 555 14.70 24.59 -2.60
CA THR A 555 14.27 24.88 -1.22
C THR A 555 14.78 23.81 -0.29
N SER A 556 14.92 24.13 0.99
CA SER A 556 15.16 23.13 2.03
C SER A 556 14.19 23.37 3.19
N PRO A 557 13.48 22.33 3.68
CA PRO A 557 12.65 22.45 4.88
C PRO A 557 13.47 22.59 6.17
N GLY A 558 14.80 22.50 6.08
CA GLY A 558 15.73 22.48 7.20
C GLY A 558 16.21 21.06 7.55
N ALA A 559 17.18 20.99 8.46
CA ALA A 559 17.79 19.76 8.97
C ALA A 559 18.08 19.92 10.48
N VAL A 560 18.55 18.87 11.16
CA VAL A 560 18.95 18.97 12.57
C VAL A 560 20.09 20.00 12.70
N GLY A 561 19.80 21.15 13.34
CA GLY A 561 20.73 22.28 13.48
C GLY A 561 20.66 23.36 12.38
N CYS A 562 19.80 23.20 11.36
CA CYS A 562 19.64 24.15 10.26
C CYS A 562 18.16 24.45 9.96
N GLY A 563 17.81 25.73 9.92
CA GLY A 563 16.48 26.20 9.55
C GLY A 563 16.20 26.13 8.05
N PRO A 564 14.96 26.40 7.61
CA PRO A 564 14.57 26.34 6.21
C PRO A 564 15.28 27.38 5.33
N SER A 565 15.36 27.12 4.03
CA SER A 565 15.99 27.99 3.02
C SER A 565 15.36 27.85 1.63
N ARG A 566 15.59 28.84 0.76
CA ARG A 566 15.07 28.94 -0.61
C ARG A 566 16.08 29.63 -1.51
#